data_AF-A0A2L2YQL5-F1
#
_entry.id   AF-A0A2L2YQL5-F1
#
_cell.length_a   1.000
_cell.length_b   1.000
_cell.length_c   1.000
_cell.angle_alpha   90.00
_cell.angle_beta   90.00
_cell.angle_gamma   90.00
#
_symmetry.space_group_name_H-M   'P 1'
#
loop_
_entity.id
_entity.type
_entity.pdbx_description
1 polymer ?
#
loop_
_entity_poly.entity_id
_entity_poly.type
_entity_poly.pdbx_seq_one_letter_code
_entity_poly.pdbx_strand_id
1 'polypeptide(L)'
;GMSLFNEIPESRTCEDAYILPHWCPCTNFNPVPKNDLVIISASNELVRHINELLQPHADVCETLELHEIKDALLGLPNELVLKFTGRRGIVQNAVIGLGEVPPTLGDYLITLSTQPGGAMFEGTVRYDDEMGFAKVMGISRINMYGAQSWCIDSPKLKLYCYCKTQLS
;
A
#
# COMPACT_ATOMS: atom_id res chain seq x y z
N GLY A 1 29.02 2.01 11.80
CA GLY A 1 28.29 2.48 10.61
C GLY A 1 28.93 1.87 9.38
N MET A 2 28.13 1.49 8.38
CA MET A 2 28.66 1.00 7.10
C MET A 2 29.05 2.18 6.21
N SER A 3 30.05 1.99 5.34
CA SER A 3 30.44 2.98 4.33
C SER A 3 29.26 3.31 3.41
N LEU A 4 29.07 4.59 3.09
CA LEU A 4 28.09 5.07 2.10
C LEU A 4 28.36 4.57 0.68
N PHE A 5 29.57 4.09 0.40
CA PHE A 5 30.02 3.68 -0.92
C PHE A 5 29.94 2.17 -1.16
N ASN A 6 29.49 1.41 -0.16
CA ASN A 6 29.34 -0.03 -0.28
C ASN A 6 27.87 -0.38 -0.49
N GLU A 7 27.63 -1.42 -1.28
CA GLU A 7 26.32 -2.01 -1.46
C GLU A 7 25.74 -2.41 -0.10
N ILE A 8 24.46 -2.11 0.12
CA ILE A 8 23.78 -2.44 1.37
C ILE A 8 23.45 -3.93 1.31
N PRO A 9 23.91 -4.74 2.29
CA PRO A 9 23.54 -6.15 2.35
C PRO A 9 22.02 -6.30 2.43
N GLU A 10 21.45 -7.21 1.64
CA GLU A 10 20.01 -7.51 1.69
C GLU A 10 19.54 -7.93 3.09
N SER A 11 20.44 -8.51 3.89
CA SER A 11 20.17 -8.97 5.25
C SER A 11 20.32 -7.90 6.33
N ARG A 12 20.45 -6.61 5.97
CA ARG A 12 20.66 -5.55 6.97
C ARG A 12 19.40 -5.34 7.81
N THR A 13 19.52 -5.51 9.12
CA THR A 13 18.45 -5.31 10.10
C THR A 13 18.55 -3.95 10.80
N CYS A 14 17.50 -3.57 11.54
CA CYS A 14 17.53 -2.39 12.40
C CYS A 14 18.53 -2.56 13.55
N GLU A 15 18.69 -3.79 14.05
CA GLU A 15 19.67 -4.17 15.07
C GLU A 15 21.10 -3.96 14.57
N ASP A 16 21.41 -4.33 13.32
CA ASP A 16 22.71 -4.06 12.69
C ASP A 16 23.03 -2.57 12.59
N ALA A 17 21.98 -1.74 12.55
CA ALA A 17 22.09 -0.28 12.54
C ALA A 17 22.07 0.34 13.95
N TYR A 18 22.02 -0.46 15.02
CA TYR A 18 21.83 -0.01 16.40
C TYR A 18 20.58 0.86 16.60
N ILE A 19 19.55 0.64 15.77
CA ILE A 19 18.26 1.31 15.86
C ILE A 19 17.37 0.48 16.77
N LEU A 20 16.93 1.07 17.89
CA LEU A 20 16.01 0.40 18.81
C LEU A 20 14.67 0.11 18.10
N PRO A 21 13.94 -0.97 18.46
CA PRO A 21 12.72 -1.40 17.77
C PRO A 21 11.64 -0.31 17.61
N HIS A 22 11.57 0.65 18.54
CA HIS A 22 10.62 1.75 18.49
C HIS A 22 10.99 2.88 17.49
N TRP A 23 12.23 2.91 17.01
CA TRP A 23 12.72 3.82 15.97
C TRP A 23 12.97 3.11 14.63
N CYS A 24 12.80 1.79 14.59
CA CYS A 24 12.87 1.04 13.34
C CYS A 24 11.67 1.45 12.47
N PRO A 25 11.85 1.75 11.17
CA PRO A 25 10.74 2.05 10.27
C PRO A 25 9.68 0.95 10.40
N CYS A 26 8.52 1.32 10.95
CA CYS A 26 7.72 0.39 11.76
C CYS A 26 7.03 -0.72 10.96
N THR A 27 7.01 -0.67 9.63
CA THR A 27 6.16 -1.54 8.81
C THR A 27 6.98 -2.64 8.16
N ASN A 28 6.81 -3.87 8.66
CA ASN A 28 7.28 -5.05 7.96
C ASN A 28 6.21 -5.45 6.95
N PHE A 29 6.60 -5.50 5.67
CA PHE A 29 5.74 -5.95 4.59
C PHE A 29 5.97 -7.44 4.33
N ASN A 30 4.95 -8.24 4.57
CA ASN A 30 4.99 -9.67 4.33
C ASN A 30 4.15 -10.02 3.10
N PRO A 31 4.67 -10.83 2.16
CA PRO A 31 3.90 -11.23 0.98
C PRO A 31 2.67 -12.05 1.40
N VAL A 32 1.54 -11.77 0.76
CA VAL A 32 0.28 -12.47 0.99
C VAL A 32 -0.30 -13.03 -0.32
N PRO A 33 -1.10 -14.13 -0.26
CA PRO A 33 -1.66 -14.72 -1.46
C PRO A 33 -2.60 -13.78 -2.21
N LYS A 34 -2.40 -13.64 -3.52
CA LYS A 34 -3.20 -12.76 -4.39
C LYS A 34 -4.65 -13.23 -4.58
N ASN A 35 -4.91 -14.50 -4.29
CA ASN A 35 -6.23 -15.13 -4.35
C ASN A 35 -6.99 -15.04 -3.02
N ASP A 36 -6.42 -14.40 -1.99
CA ASP A 36 -7.12 -14.12 -0.74
C ASP A 36 -8.31 -13.19 -1.00
N LEU A 37 -9.45 -13.49 -0.38
CA LEU A 37 -10.69 -12.73 -0.54
C LEU A 37 -10.53 -11.27 -0.09
N VAL A 38 -9.72 -11.01 0.94
CA VAL A 38 -9.40 -9.66 1.42
C VAL A 38 -8.63 -8.90 0.34
N ILE A 39 -7.67 -9.55 -0.30
CA ILE A 39 -6.85 -8.94 -1.37
C ILE A 39 -7.69 -8.65 -2.62
N ILE A 40 -8.57 -9.57 -3.00
CA ILE A 40 -9.50 -9.36 -4.11
C ILE A 40 -10.45 -8.20 -3.80
N SER A 41 -11.02 -8.17 -2.60
CA SER A 41 -11.92 -7.10 -2.15
C SER A 41 -11.22 -5.74 -2.14
N ALA A 42 -10.04 -5.66 -1.54
CA ALA A 42 -9.22 -4.45 -1.48
C ALA A 42 -8.79 -3.97 -2.88
N SER A 43 -8.46 -4.89 -3.80
CA SER A 43 -8.11 -4.55 -5.18
C SER A 43 -9.30 -3.95 -5.93
N ASN A 44 -10.48 -4.54 -5.77
CA ASN A 44 -11.71 -4.01 -6.36
C ASN A 44 -12.08 -2.64 -5.78
N GLU A 45 -11.93 -2.47 -4.47
CA GLU A 45 -12.14 -1.19 -3.78
C GLU A 45 -11.18 -0.10 -4.30
N LEU A 46 -9.93 -0.45 -4.57
CA LEU A 46 -8.94 0.46 -5.14
C LEU A 46 -9.37 0.94 -6.55
N VAL A 47 -9.78 0.01 -7.43
CA VAL A 47 -10.27 0.36 -8.77
C VAL A 47 -11.58 1.16 -8.70
N ARG A 48 -12.49 0.80 -7.78
CA ARG A 48 -13.72 1.53 -7.52
C ARG A 48 -13.43 2.97 -7.11
N HIS A 49 -12.50 3.18 -6.18
CA HIS A 49 -12.08 4.50 -5.75
C HIS A 49 -11.48 5.33 -6.88
N ILE A 50 -10.66 4.73 -7.77
CA ILE A 50 -10.16 5.43 -8.96
C ILE A 50 -11.32 5.89 -9.85
N ASN A 51 -12.30 5.03 -10.11
CA ASN A 51 -13.46 5.39 -10.92
C ASN A 51 -14.34 6.46 -10.25
N GLU A 52 -14.44 6.49 -8.93
CA GLU A 52 -15.09 7.58 -8.19
C GLU A 52 -14.37 8.92 -8.38
N LEU A 53 -13.03 8.93 -8.39
CA LEU A 53 -12.25 10.13 -8.69
C LEU A 53 -12.48 10.63 -10.12
N LEU A 54 -12.74 9.71 -11.06
CA LEU A 54 -12.98 10.00 -12.47
C LEU A 54 -14.45 10.29 -12.80
N GLN A 55 -15.40 10.00 -11.91
CA GLN A 55 -16.84 10.18 -12.13
C GLN A 55 -17.22 11.56 -12.69
N PRO A 56 -16.68 12.69 -12.18
CA PRO A 56 -16.97 14.02 -12.73
C PRO A 56 -16.52 14.23 -14.18
N HIS A 57 -15.69 13.34 -14.71
CA HIS A 57 -15.13 13.34 -16.06
C HIS A 57 -15.46 12.05 -16.84
N ALA A 58 -16.53 11.36 -16.45
CA ALA A 58 -16.96 10.12 -17.10
C ALA A 58 -17.42 10.32 -18.55
N ASP A 59 -17.57 11.57 -19.02
CA ASP A 59 -17.81 11.90 -20.43
C ASP A 59 -16.58 11.67 -21.30
N VAL A 60 -15.37 11.98 -20.78
CA VAL A 60 -14.10 11.90 -21.53
C VAL A 60 -13.17 10.76 -21.10
N CYS A 61 -13.28 10.26 -19.87
CA CYS A 61 -12.49 9.14 -19.35
C CYS A 61 -13.27 7.83 -19.44
N GLU A 62 -12.57 6.74 -19.76
CA GLU A 62 -13.10 5.38 -19.68
C GLU A 62 -13.23 4.92 -18.22
N THR A 63 -14.21 4.06 -17.97
CA THR A 63 -14.30 3.30 -16.72
C THR A 63 -13.20 2.24 -16.71
N LEU A 64 -12.40 2.21 -15.65
CA LEU A 64 -11.33 1.23 -15.51
C LEU A 64 -11.85 -0.05 -14.84
N GLU A 65 -11.33 -1.19 -15.26
CA GLU A 65 -11.58 -2.50 -14.69
C GLU A 65 -10.29 -3.14 -14.21
N LEU A 66 -10.36 -3.90 -13.12
CA LEU A 66 -9.24 -4.71 -12.64
C LEU A 66 -8.87 -5.75 -13.71
N HIS A 67 -7.63 -5.73 -14.16
CA HIS A 67 -7.10 -6.71 -15.11
C HIS A 67 -6.34 -7.83 -14.38
N GLU A 68 -5.36 -7.47 -13.55
CA GLU A 68 -4.54 -8.45 -12.83
C GLU A 68 -3.98 -7.89 -11.53
N ILE A 69 -3.98 -8.69 -10.46
CA ILE A 69 -3.24 -8.41 -9.23
C ILE A 69 -1.81 -8.91 -9.41
N LYS A 70 -0.84 -8.00 -9.40
CA LYS A 70 0.57 -8.28 -9.64
C LYS A 70 1.28 -8.69 -8.37
N ASP A 71 1.08 -7.93 -7.31
CA ASP A 71 1.69 -8.16 -6.00
C ASP A 71 0.77 -7.71 -4.85
N ALA A 72 0.95 -8.30 -3.68
CA ALA A 72 0.20 -7.98 -2.47
C ALA A 72 1.05 -8.21 -1.22
N LEU A 73 1.21 -7.16 -0.41
CA LEU A 73 1.98 -7.20 0.82
C LEU A 73 1.12 -6.71 1.99
N LEU A 74 1.15 -7.44 3.10
CA LEU A 74 0.55 -7.01 4.36
C LEU A 74 1.60 -6.26 5.19
N GLY A 75 1.37 -4.97 5.36
CA GLY A 75 2.13 -4.09 6.24
C GLY A 75 1.55 -4.14 7.65
N LEU A 76 2.28 -4.77 8.56
CA LEU A 76 1.98 -4.73 9.99
C LEU A 76 3.09 -4.00 10.75
N PRO A 77 2.75 -3.29 11.84
CA PRO A 77 3.74 -2.84 12.79
C PRO A 77 4.61 -4.00 13.27
N ASN A 78 5.84 -3.69 13.70
CA ASN A 78 6.71 -4.68 14.34
C ASN A 78 5.95 -5.46 15.44
N GLU A 79 6.15 -6.78 15.49
CA GLU A 79 5.44 -7.68 16.42
C GLU A 79 5.61 -7.28 17.90
N LEU A 80 6.78 -6.76 18.28
CA LEU A 80 7.02 -6.23 19.63
C LEU A 80 6.14 -5.02 19.93
N VAL A 81 5.89 -4.17 18.94
CA VAL A 81 5.00 -3.00 19.07
C VAL A 81 3.55 -3.47 19.18
N LEU A 82 3.14 -4.44 18.35
CA LEU A 82 1.79 -5.02 18.40
C LEU A 82 1.47 -5.67 19.76
N LYS A 83 2.46 -6.32 20.37
CA LYS A 83 2.31 -7.00 21.66
C LYS A 83 2.58 -6.10 22.87
N PHE A 84 3.02 -4.85 22.69
CA PHE A 84 3.45 -4.01 23.81
C PHE A 84 2.27 -3.61 24.72
N THR A 85 2.31 -4.04 25.98
CA THR A 85 1.28 -3.71 26.98
C THR A 85 1.75 -2.70 28.04
N GLY A 86 3.03 -2.33 28.02
CA GLY A 86 3.58 -1.31 28.90
C GLY A 86 5.02 -1.59 29.35
N ARG A 87 5.63 -0.60 30.01
CA ARG A 87 6.97 -0.70 30.62
C ARG A 87 6.84 -0.57 32.14
N ARG A 88 7.41 -1.52 32.89
CA ARG A 88 7.54 -1.42 34.37
C ARG A 88 9.01 -1.27 34.76
N GLY A 89 9.29 -0.48 35.79
CA GLY A 89 10.65 -0.26 36.33
C GLY A 89 11.32 1.05 35.87
N ILE A 90 12.33 1.49 36.63
CA ILE A 90 13.13 2.69 36.36
C ILE A 90 14.22 2.33 35.33
N VAL A 91 14.73 3.32 34.59
CA VAL A 91 15.60 3.23 33.40
C VAL A 91 16.53 2.00 33.31
N GLN A 92 17.19 1.59 34.39
CA GLN A 92 18.12 0.45 34.44
C GLN A 92 17.48 -0.95 34.59
N ASN A 93 16.26 -1.06 35.14
CA ASN A 93 15.57 -2.34 35.41
C ASN A 93 14.21 -2.41 34.71
N ALA A 94 14.14 -1.86 33.50
CA ALA A 94 12.90 -1.82 32.75
C ALA A 94 12.54 -3.21 32.18
N VAL A 95 11.36 -3.70 32.54
CA VAL A 95 10.75 -4.91 31.98
C VAL A 95 9.62 -4.49 31.06
N ILE A 96 9.62 -5.05 29.84
CA ILE A 96 8.57 -4.85 28.85
C ILE A 96 7.48 -5.90 29.08
N GLY A 97 6.23 -5.46 29.22
CA GLY A 97 5.06 -6.33 29.18
C GLY A 97 4.70 -6.63 27.73
N LEU A 98 4.56 -7.91 27.39
CA LEU A 98 4.07 -8.38 26.10
C LEU A 98 2.73 -9.12 26.31
N GLY A 99 1.74 -8.81 25.48
CA GLY A 99 0.41 -9.42 25.47
C GLY A 99 0.09 -10.10 24.13
N GLU A 100 -1.19 -10.41 23.93
CA GLU A 100 -1.71 -10.88 22.64
C GLU A 100 -1.78 -9.73 21.63
N VAL A 101 -1.67 -10.06 20.34
CA VAL A 101 -1.83 -9.08 19.26
C VAL A 101 -3.31 -8.70 19.17
N PRO A 102 -3.69 -7.43 19.31
CA PRO A 102 -5.08 -7.03 19.13
C PRO A 102 -5.52 -7.28 17.68
N PRO A 103 -6.83 -7.45 17.39
CA PRO A 103 -7.32 -7.47 16.02
C PRO A 103 -6.85 -6.19 15.30
N THR A 104 -6.03 -6.37 14.28
CA THR A 104 -5.30 -5.27 13.64
C THR A 104 -6.05 -4.74 12.43
N LEU A 105 -6.09 -3.41 12.32
CA LEU A 105 -6.15 -2.73 11.03
C LEU A 105 -4.87 -3.09 10.24
N GLY A 106 -5.00 -3.93 9.22
CA GLY A 106 -3.89 -4.28 8.33
C GLY A 106 -3.82 -3.30 7.16
N ASP A 107 -2.64 -2.74 6.87
CA ASP A 107 -2.42 -1.96 5.66
C ASP A 107 -1.90 -2.90 4.56
N TYR A 108 -2.71 -3.13 3.53
CA TYR A 108 -2.34 -3.91 2.36
C TYR A 108 -1.75 -2.98 1.29
N LEU A 109 -0.51 -3.22 0.90
CA LEU A 109 0.10 -2.61 -0.27
C LEU A 109 -0.14 -3.52 -1.47
N ILE A 110 -0.94 -3.05 -2.43
CA ILE A 110 -1.39 -3.85 -3.58
C ILE A 110 -0.85 -3.20 -4.84
N THR A 111 -0.17 -4.01 -5.66
CA THR A 111 0.18 -3.64 -7.03
C THR A 111 -0.77 -4.36 -7.99
N LEU A 112 -1.48 -3.60 -8.83
CA LEU A 112 -2.44 -4.15 -9.79
C LEU A 112 -2.35 -3.44 -11.14
N SER A 113 -2.84 -4.13 -12.18
CA SER A 113 -3.08 -3.53 -13.48
C SER A 113 -4.56 -3.34 -13.77
N THR A 114 -4.90 -2.30 -14.54
CA THR A 114 -6.25 -2.08 -15.05
C THR A 114 -6.31 -2.06 -16.57
N GLN A 115 -7.51 -2.28 -17.08
CA GLN A 115 -7.89 -2.11 -18.47
C GLN A 115 -9.04 -1.10 -18.58
N PRO A 116 -9.15 -0.34 -19.69
CA PRO A 116 -8.20 -0.25 -20.79
C PRO A 116 -6.90 0.50 -20.40
N GLY A 117 -5.91 0.50 -21.30
CA GLY A 117 -4.69 1.30 -21.18
C GLY A 117 -3.51 0.64 -20.44
N GLY A 118 -3.70 -0.52 -19.81
CA GLY A 118 -2.62 -1.27 -19.16
C GLY A 118 -1.99 -0.48 -18.01
N ALA A 119 -2.80 0.27 -17.27
CA ALA A 119 -2.33 1.08 -16.16
C ALA A 119 -1.83 0.20 -15.03
N MET A 120 -0.68 0.53 -14.46
CA MET A 120 -0.14 -0.14 -13.28
C MET A 120 -0.26 0.81 -12.09
N PHE A 121 -0.94 0.39 -11.04
CA PHE A 121 -1.11 1.14 -9.82
C PHE A 121 -0.52 0.38 -8.64
N GLU A 122 0.08 1.12 -7.72
CA GLU A 122 0.38 0.67 -6.36
C GLU A 122 -0.49 1.48 -5.41
N GLY A 123 -1.24 0.83 -4.53
CA GLY A 123 -2.04 1.53 -3.54
C GLY A 123 -2.07 0.85 -2.19
N THR A 124 -2.29 1.66 -1.17
CA THR A 124 -2.42 1.21 0.22
C THR A 124 -3.89 1.16 0.58
N VAL A 125 -4.37 -0.03 0.93
CA VAL A 125 -5.74 -0.27 1.37
C VAL A 125 -5.71 -0.78 2.80
N ARG A 126 -6.34 -0.01 3.68
CA ARG A 126 -6.49 -0.36 5.09
C ARG A 126 -7.74 -1.21 5.26
N TYR A 127 -7.57 -2.42 5.74
CA TYR A 127 -8.68 -3.34 5.97
C TYR A 127 -8.96 -3.47 7.47
N ASP A 128 -10.23 -3.33 7.81
CA ASP A 128 -10.77 -3.60 9.14
C ASP A 128 -11.42 -4.97 9.14
N ASP A 129 -10.80 -5.93 9.84
CA ASP A 129 -11.29 -7.31 9.90
C ASP A 129 -12.57 -7.45 10.72
N GLU A 130 -12.81 -6.57 11.69
CA GLU A 130 -14.03 -6.58 12.51
C GLU A 130 -15.24 -6.08 11.72
N MET A 131 -15.05 -5.01 10.94
CA MET A 131 -16.12 -4.38 10.16
C MET A 131 -16.24 -4.95 8.73
N GLY A 132 -15.25 -5.72 8.26
CA GLY A 132 -15.16 -6.18 6.88
C GLY A 132 -15.04 -5.04 5.88
N PHE A 133 -14.47 -3.90 6.31
CA PHE A 133 -14.44 -2.66 5.53
C PHE A 133 -13.02 -2.34 5.03
N ALA A 134 -12.90 -2.04 3.74
CA ALA A 134 -11.66 -1.62 3.11
C ALA A 134 -11.70 -0.11 2.86
N LYS A 135 -10.63 0.60 3.24
CA LYS A 135 -10.44 2.02 2.98
C LYS A 135 -9.17 2.27 2.19
N VAL A 136 -9.30 2.92 1.03
CA VAL A 136 -8.15 3.39 0.27
C VAL A 136 -7.47 4.55 1.01
N MET A 137 -6.18 4.39 1.30
CA MET A 137 -5.36 5.39 1.98
C MET A 137 -4.53 6.23 0.99
N GLY A 138 -4.13 5.62 -0.13
CA GLY A 138 -3.38 6.29 -1.20
C GLY A 138 -3.20 5.39 -2.42
N ILE A 139 -3.01 6.01 -3.59
CA ILE A 139 -2.80 5.33 -4.87
C ILE A 139 -1.73 6.09 -5.66
N SER A 140 -0.82 5.35 -6.29
CA SER A 140 0.23 5.86 -7.17
C SER A 140 0.19 5.12 -8.51
N ARG A 141 0.25 5.86 -9.62
CA ARG A 141 0.49 5.30 -10.96
C ARG A 141 1.98 5.02 -11.10
N ILE A 142 2.36 3.77 -11.37
CA ILE A 142 3.77 3.33 -11.37
C ILE A 142 4.35 3.07 -12.78
N ASN A 143 3.54 3.10 -13.83
CA ASN A 143 4.02 3.06 -15.22
C ASN A 143 3.65 4.33 -16.00
N MET A 144 4.34 4.55 -17.11
CA MET A 144 4.13 5.70 -17.99
C MET A 144 2.72 5.70 -18.58
N TYR A 145 2.05 6.85 -18.57
CA TYR A 145 0.71 7.04 -19.13
C TYR A 145 0.73 7.86 -20.44
N GLY A 146 1.79 8.63 -20.69
CA GLY A 146 2.02 9.31 -21.98
C GLY A 146 0.81 10.13 -22.46
N ALA A 147 0.38 9.88 -23.70
CA ALA A 147 -0.76 10.56 -24.30
C ALA A 147 -2.13 9.93 -23.94
N GLN A 148 -2.18 8.87 -23.11
CA GLN A 148 -3.44 8.17 -22.81
C GLN A 148 -4.48 9.05 -22.11
N SER A 149 -4.03 10.09 -21.39
CA SER A 149 -4.85 10.98 -20.56
C SER A 149 -4.91 12.41 -21.12
N TRP A 150 -4.78 12.61 -22.44
CA TRP A 150 -4.68 13.92 -23.09
C TRP A 150 -5.94 14.80 -22.95
N CYS A 151 -7.11 14.17 -22.76
CA CYS A 151 -8.43 14.81 -22.63
C CYS A 151 -8.69 15.47 -21.27
N ILE A 152 -7.76 15.36 -20.31
CA ILE A 152 -7.88 15.93 -18.96
C ILE A 152 -6.74 16.90 -18.72
N ASP A 153 -7.02 18.10 -18.21
CA ASP A 153 -5.95 19.05 -17.85
C ASP A 153 -5.46 18.91 -16.41
N SER A 154 -6.28 18.36 -15.51
CA SER A 154 -5.93 18.16 -14.11
C SER A 154 -4.70 17.26 -13.95
N PRO A 155 -3.57 17.77 -13.42
CA PRO A 155 -2.35 16.96 -13.27
C PRO A 155 -2.54 15.74 -12.38
N LYS A 156 -3.44 15.84 -11.39
CA LYS A 156 -3.77 14.73 -10.48
C LYS A 156 -4.56 13.64 -11.21
N LEU A 157 -5.57 14.03 -12.01
CA LEU A 157 -6.44 13.07 -12.68
C LEU A 157 -5.81 12.45 -13.94
N LYS A 158 -4.81 13.11 -14.54
CA LYS A 158 -3.99 12.55 -15.62
C LYS A 158 -3.34 11.21 -15.25
N LEU A 159 -3.04 10.99 -13.96
CA LEU A 159 -2.47 9.72 -13.48
C LEU A 159 -3.42 8.53 -13.66
N TYR A 160 -4.72 8.79 -13.70
CA TYR A 160 -5.77 7.78 -13.67
C TYR A 160 -6.52 7.67 -14.99
N CYS A 161 -6.84 8.79 -15.65
CA CYS A 161 -7.71 8.80 -16.81
C CYS A 161 -7.10 8.08 -18.01
N TYR A 162 -7.89 7.19 -18.62
CA TYR A 162 -7.68 6.73 -19.99
C TYR A 162 -8.77 7.35 -20.87
N CYS A 163 -8.40 8.16 -21.84
CA CYS A 163 -9.35 8.88 -22.68
C CYS A 163 -10.12 7.95 -23.62
N LYS A 164 -11.43 8.17 -23.75
CA LYS A 164 -12.28 7.39 -24.68
C LYS A 164 -11.83 7.49 -26.13
N THR A 165 -11.37 8.68 -26.52
CA THR A 165 -10.74 8.92 -27.81
C THR A 165 -9.23 8.98 -27.61
N GLN A 166 -8.47 8.10 -28.26
CA GLN A 166 -7.00 8.17 -28.23
C GLN A 166 -6.48 9.03 -29.39
N LEU A 167 -5.38 9.75 -29.17
CA LEU A 167 -4.68 10.44 -30.25
C LEU A 167 -3.99 9.39 -31.13
N SER A 168 -4.26 9.43 -32.43
CA SER A 168 -3.63 8.62 -33.47
C SER A 168 -2.21 9.08 -33.80
#